data_AF-A0A7R9FNC5-F1
#
_entry.id   AF-A0A7R9FNC5-F1
#
_cell.length_a   1.000
_cell.length_b   1.000
_cell.length_c   1.000
_cell.angle_alpha   90.00
_cell.angle_beta   90.00
_cell.angle_gamma   90.00
#
_symmetry.space_group_name_H-M   'P 1'
#
loop_
_entity.id
_entity.type
_entity.pdbx_description
1 polymer ?
#
loop_
_entity_poly.entity_id
_entity_poly.type
_entity_poly.pdbx_seq_one_letter_code
_entity_poly.pdbx_strand_id
1 'polypeptide(L)'
;MMEWAVSLSGEAEDATKGFLEDLDTRIRECLETKFALEQEWGEKCQALDIDTRNIILSKDISLATFHPGAELLPQGMTDMEGWKQVTEENIRRSQMERMRCEALRSKMESHISHLSQRLSQFHSDILASLKDRIKDIQDASSRLKAQIGKIVDEMSNVEALRRGLRESRSETEESLNVSLSRLAESKRRPGQELCFDHPRKMLEQETKEAGRGLAKLDIRTEAGKKAWEALTVARAQLEADWVTKTRALHVEKHLALHVLHAFPSFSQLLGHVS
;
A
#
# COMPACT_ATOMS: atom_id res chain seq x y z
N MET A 1 7.62 1.84 8.22
CA MET A 1 6.83 2.60 7.23
C MET A 1 5.39 2.84 7.70
N MET A 2 4.65 1.81 8.12
CA MET A 2 3.29 1.98 8.68
C MET A 2 3.27 2.81 9.98
N GLU A 3 4.16 2.55 10.94
CA GLU A 3 4.22 3.33 12.19
C GLU A 3 4.50 4.82 11.95
N TRP A 4 5.37 5.12 11.00
CA TRP A 4 5.67 6.51 10.62
C TRP A 4 4.48 7.19 9.94
N ALA A 5 3.73 6.47 9.10
CA ALA A 5 2.53 7.02 8.47
C ALA A 5 1.42 7.31 9.49
N VAL A 6 1.26 6.44 10.49
CA VAL A 6 0.32 6.63 11.60
C VAL A 6 0.76 7.81 12.47
N SER A 7 2.06 7.91 12.80
CA SER A 7 2.62 9.07 13.53
C SER A 7 2.41 10.37 12.77
N LEU A 8 2.68 10.39 11.45
CA LEU A 8 2.49 11.56 10.60
C LEU A 8 1.02 11.98 10.51
N SER A 9 0.09 11.02 10.39
CA SER A 9 -1.35 11.32 10.41
C SER A 9 -1.74 11.96 11.73
N GLY A 10 -1.30 11.39 12.86
CA GLY A 10 -1.59 11.94 14.19
C GLY A 10 -1.01 13.35 14.39
N GLU A 11 0.26 13.56 14.03
CA GLU A 11 0.90 14.88 14.10
C GLU A 11 0.17 15.92 13.22
N ALA A 12 -0.27 15.53 12.02
CA ALA A 12 -1.01 16.40 11.12
C ALA A 12 -2.42 16.73 11.66
N GLU A 13 -3.12 15.74 12.21
CA GLU A 13 -4.43 15.91 12.83
C GLU A 13 -4.35 16.84 14.06
N ASP A 14 -3.38 16.63 14.94
CA ASP A 14 -3.19 17.47 16.12
C ASP A 14 -2.82 18.91 15.74
N ALA A 15 -1.92 19.08 14.77
CA ALA A 15 -1.53 20.40 14.27
C ALA A 15 -2.70 21.13 13.61
N THR A 16 -3.47 20.46 12.76
CA THR A 16 -4.66 21.05 12.10
C THR A 16 -5.74 21.42 13.10
N LYS A 17 -5.97 20.59 14.13
CA LYS A 17 -6.89 20.93 15.22
C LYS A 17 -6.44 22.17 15.98
N GLY A 18 -5.16 22.27 16.33
CA GLY A 18 -4.59 23.47 16.96
C GLY A 18 -4.79 24.73 16.11
N PHE A 19 -4.58 24.64 14.79
CA PHE A 19 -4.84 25.77 13.89
C PHE A 19 -6.31 26.17 13.84
N LEU A 20 -7.25 25.22 13.92
CA LEU A 20 -8.69 25.53 13.96
C LEU A 20 -9.07 26.28 15.25
N GLU A 21 -8.53 25.86 16.40
CA GLU A 21 -8.75 26.53 17.68
C GLU A 21 -8.16 27.97 17.68
N ASP A 22 -6.95 28.12 17.10
CA ASP A 22 -6.31 29.42 16.90
C ASP A 22 -7.16 30.32 15.98
N LEU A 23 -7.69 29.78 14.87
CA LEU A 23 -8.55 30.50 13.94
C LEU A 23 -9.84 30.99 14.60
N ASP A 24 -10.55 30.13 15.32
CA ASP A 24 -11.78 30.48 16.02
C ASP A 24 -11.55 31.62 17.02
N THR A 25 -10.42 31.56 17.72
CA THR A 25 -10.01 32.62 18.65
C THR A 25 -9.70 33.92 17.91
N ARG A 26 -8.95 33.87 16.81
CA ARG A 26 -8.63 35.06 16.00
C ARG A 26 -9.89 35.69 15.40
N ILE A 27 -10.83 34.88 14.88
CA ILE A 27 -12.09 35.38 14.33
C ILE A 27 -12.87 36.17 15.39
N ARG A 28 -12.97 35.63 16.61
CA ARG A 28 -13.64 36.31 17.72
C ARG A 28 -13.00 37.67 18.04
N GLU A 29 -11.68 37.71 18.18
CA GLU A 29 -10.96 38.94 18.50
C GLU A 29 -11.01 39.99 17.37
N CYS A 30 -11.03 39.54 16.11
CA CYS A 30 -11.25 40.43 14.97
C CYS A 30 -12.67 41.03 14.97
N LEU A 31 -13.69 40.23 15.29
CA LEU A 31 -15.07 40.70 15.37
C LEU A 31 -15.26 41.70 16.52
N GLU A 32 -14.66 41.45 17.69
CA GLU A 32 -14.67 42.39 18.81
C GLU A 32 -13.98 43.71 18.45
N THR A 33 -12.80 43.63 17.82
CA THR A 33 -12.06 44.83 17.40
C THR A 33 -12.82 45.60 16.33
N LYS A 34 -13.46 44.90 15.40
CA LYS A 34 -14.34 45.52 14.39
C LYS A 34 -15.52 46.24 15.05
N PHE A 35 -16.21 45.58 15.98
CA PHE A 35 -17.35 46.15 16.68
C PHE A 35 -16.96 47.43 17.43
N ALA A 36 -15.83 47.42 18.13
CA ALA A 36 -15.32 48.61 18.84
C ALA A 36 -15.05 49.79 17.89
N LEU A 37 -14.49 49.52 16.70
CA LEU A 37 -14.27 50.56 15.68
C LEU A 37 -15.57 51.08 15.09
N GLU A 38 -16.55 50.21 14.83
CA GLU A 38 -17.86 50.60 14.31
C GLU A 38 -18.63 51.47 15.32
N GLN A 39 -18.56 51.11 16.60
CA GLN A 39 -19.13 51.92 17.68
C GLN A 39 -18.45 53.29 17.78
N GLU A 40 -17.12 53.33 17.87
CA GLU A 40 -16.37 54.58 17.96
C GLU A 40 -16.63 55.48 16.72
N TRP A 41 -16.67 54.88 15.52
CA TRP A 41 -17.00 55.60 14.30
C TRP A 41 -18.41 56.23 14.38
N GLY A 42 -19.40 55.47 14.84
CA GLY A 42 -20.77 55.96 15.03
C GLY A 42 -20.87 57.12 16.02
N GLU A 43 -20.17 57.01 17.16
CA GLU A 43 -20.11 58.07 18.18
C GLU A 43 -19.45 59.34 17.62
N LYS A 44 -18.36 59.22 16.85
CA LYS A 44 -17.72 60.36 16.19
C LYS A 44 -18.61 61.00 15.11
N CYS A 45 -19.36 60.21 14.35
CA CYS A 45 -20.34 60.73 13.39
C CYS A 45 -21.44 61.53 14.09
N GLN A 46 -21.98 61.00 15.19
CA GLN A 46 -23.00 61.71 15.97
C GLN A 46 -22.45 63.02 16.57
N ALA A 47 -21.22 63.01 17.07
CA ALA A 47 -20.55 64.22 17.55
C ALA A 47 -20.41 65.27 16.44
N LEU A 48 -19.97 64.86 15.25
CA LEU A 48 -19.85 65.75 14.09
C LEU A 48 -21.20 66.34 13.66
N ASP A 49 -22.29 65.56 13.71
CA ASP A 49 -23.63 66.05 13.41
C ASP A 49 -24.13 67.09 14.43
N ILE A 50 -23.78 66.90 15.70
CA ILE A 50 -24.04 67.89 16.77
C ILE A 50 -23.25 69.17 16.48
N ASP A 51 -21.95 69.06 16.21
CA ASP A 51 -21.07 70.21 15.94
C ASP A 51 -21.52 70.98 14.70
N THR A 52 -21.92 70.28 13.64
CA THR A 52 -22.47 70.87 12.41
C THR A 52 -23.76 71.65 12.69
N ARG A 53 -24.64 71.13 13.53
CA ARG A 53 -25.85 71.86 13.97
C ARG A 53 -25.51 73.03 14.89
N ASN A 54 -24.49 72.92 15.73
CA ASN A 54 -24.06 74.00 16.61
C ASN A 54 -23.49 75.19 15.83
N ILE A 55 -22.77 74.93 14.72
CA ILE A 55 -22.23 76.00 13.85
C ILE A 55 -23.32 76.90 13.28
N ILE A 56 -24.51 76.35 12.97
CA ILE A 56 -25.62 77.13 12.40
C ILE A 56 -26.46 77.85 13.48
N LEU A 57 -26.19 77.64 14.77
CA LEU A 57 -26.90 78.35 15.83
C LEU A 57 -26.49 79.83 15.83
N SER A 58 -27.44 80.71 15.51
CA SER A 58 -27.28 82.16 15.57
C SER A 58 -28.39 82.78 16.42
N LYS A 59 -28.11 83.95 16.99
CA LYS A 59 -29.11 84.76 17.73
C LYS A 59 -30.33 85.10 16.87
N ASP A 60 -30.14 85.16 15.55
CA ASP A 60 -31.17 85.52 14.58
C ASP A 60 -32.05 84.33 14.15
N ILE A 61 -31.69 83.11 14.54
CA ILE A 61 -32.39 81.87 14.16
C ILE A 61 -33.17 81.36 15.39
N SER A 62 -34.49 81.21 15.25
CA SER A 62 -35.46 80.88 16.33
C SER A 62 -35.34 79.45 16.92
N LEU A 63 -34.17 78.81 16.80
CA LEU A 63 -33.87 77.46 17.30
C LEU A 63 -33.21 77.48 18.70
N ALA A 64 -32.75 78.64 19.18
CA ALA A 64 -32.13 78.78 20.50
C ALA A 64 -33.17 78.67 21.61
N THR A 65 -33.08 77.59 22.41
CA THR A 65 -33.98 77.32 23.55
C THR A 65 -33.21 77.46 24.86
N PHE A 66 -33.87 77.88 25.93
CA PHE A 66 -33.25 77.96 27.25
C PHE A 66 -33.11 76.57 27.88
N HIS A 67 -31.87 76.16 28.20
CA HIS A 67 -31.54 74.87 28.79
C HIS A 67 -30.92 75.09 30.19
N PRO A 68 -31.72 75.07 31.28
CA PRO A 68 -31.19 75.27 32.63
C PRO A 68 -30.27 74.12 33.05
N GLY A 69 -29.10 74.44 33.61
CA GLY A 69 -28.10 73.45 34.04
C GLY A 69 -27.13 72.99 32.95
N ALA A 70 -27.18 73.58 31.74
CA ALA A 70 -26.25 73.28 30.66
C ALA A 70 -24.79 73.69 30.98
N GLU A 71 -24.60 74.58 31.96
CA GLU A 71 -23.32 75.00 32.50
C GLU A 71 -22.63 73.94 33.36
N LEU A 72 -23.36 72.91 33.80
CA LEU A 72 -22.80 71.81 34.59
C LEU A 72 -22.07 70.84 33.68
N LEU A 73 -20.80 70.58 33.97
CA LEU A 73 -20.02 69.60 33.22
C LEU A 73 -20.56 68.18 33.49
N PRO A 74 -20.78 67.37 32.43
CA PRO A 74 -21.09 65.97 32.59
C PRO A 74 -20.01 65.24 33.38
N GLN A 75 -20.41 64.33 34.27
CA GLN A 75 -19.46 63.45 34.95
C GLN A 75 -18.85 62.47 33.95
N GLY A 76 -17.53 62.24 34.05
CA GLY A 76 -16.82 61.29 33.18
C GLY A 76 -16.43 61.85 31.81
N MET A 77 -16.43 63.18 31.62
CA MET A 77 -15.93 63.81 30.41
C MET A 77 -14.42 63.56 30.21
N THR A 78 -14.05 63.08 29.03
CA THR A 78 -12.64 62.90 28.62
C THR A 78 -12.07 64.22 28.11
N ASP A 79 -10.79 64.45 28.34
CA ASP A 79 -10.05 65.56 27.72
C ASP A 79 -9.62 65.24 26.28
N MET A 80 -9.11 66.25 25.57
CA MET A 80 -8.67 66.09 24.17
C MET A 80 -7.59 65.01 24.01
N GLU A 81 -6.69 64.92 25.00
CA GLU A 81 -5.61 63.95 24.98
C GLU A 81 -6.14 62.52 25.20
N GLY A 82 -7.05 62.31 26.16
CA GLY A 82 -7.71 61.02 26.36
C GLY A 82 -8.56 60.58 25.17
N TRP A 83 -9.28 61.51 24.51
CA TRP A 83 -10.05 61.20 23.28
C TRP A 83 -9.14 60.72 22.14
N LYS A 84 -8.02 61.41 21.96
CA LYS A 84 -7.01 61.05 20.96
C LYS A 84 -6.39 59.69 21.28
N GLN A 85 -6.00 59.46 22.53
CA GLN A 85 -5.38 58.20 22.97
C GLN A 85 -6.31 57.00 22.75
N VAL A 86 -7.61 57.11 23.05
CA VAL A 86 -8.59 56.04 22.79
C VAL A 86 -8.64 55.70 21.29
N THR A 87 -8.67 56.72 20.43
CA THR A 87 -8.71 56.53 18.97
C THR A 87 -7.42 55.87 18.47
N GLU A 88 -6.26 56.34 18.92
CA GLU A 88 -4.95 55.79 18.54
C GLU A 88 -4.81 54.34 19.01
N GLU A 89 -5.27 54.02 20.22
CA GLU A 89 -5.23 52.66 20.78
C GLU A 89 -6.15 51.70 20.00
N ASN A 90 -7.36 52.12 19.63
CA ASN A 90 -8.27 51.30 18.83
C ASN A 90 -7.71 51.02 17.43
N ILE A 91 -7.10 52.02 16.79
CA ILE A 91 -6.40 51.85 15.50
C ILE A 91 -5.21 50.89 15.66
N ARG A 92 -4.39 51.07 16.70
CA ARG A 92 -3.24 50.21 16.98
C ARG A 92 -3.67 48.77 17.22
N ARG A 93 -4.74 48.56 18.00
CA ARG A 93 -5.34 47.23 18.25
C ARG A 93 -5.79 46.58 16.94
N SER A 94 -6.49 47.31 16.09
CA SER A 94 -6.92 46.83 14.76
C SER A 94 -5.76 46.40 13.87
N GLN A 95 -4.71 47.21 13.80
CA GLN A 95 -3.51 46.89 13.04
C GLN A 95 -2.82 45.64 13.58
N MET A 96 -2.73 45.52 14.91
CA MET A 96 -2.13 44.37 15.57
C MET A 96 -2.92 43.08 15.29
N GLU A 97 -4.26 43.11 15.35
CA GLU A 97 -5.07 41.93 15.01
C GLU A 97 -4.96 41.55 13.54
N ARG A 98 -4.91 42.52 12.61
CA ARG A 98 -4.67 42.23 11.19
C ARG A 98 -3.32 41.54 10.96
N MET A 99 -2.25 42.03 11.60
CA MET A 99 -0.93 41.39 11.53
C MET A 99 -0.94 39.96 12.10
N ARG A 100 -1.65 39.74 13.21
CA ARG A 100 -1.79 38.41 13.81
C ARG A 100 -2.53 37.44 12.89
N CYS A 101 -3.61 37.87 12.25
CA CYS A 101 -4.34 37.07 11.28
C CYS A 101 -3.48 36.72 10.06
N GLU A 102 -2.72 37.67 9.53
CA GLU A 102 -1.82 37.44 8.42
C GLU A 102 -0.71 36.44 8.77
N ALA A 103 -0.12 36.58 9.96
CA ALA A 103 0.86 35.64 10.47
C ALA A 103 0.29 34.22 10.65
N LEU A 104 -0.92 34.10 11.20
CA LEU A 104 -1.59 32.79 11.34
C LEU A 104 -1.87 32.16 9.97
N ARG A 105 -2.40 32.92 9.02
CA ARG A 105 -2.67 32.45 7.66
C ARG A 105 -1.39 31.96 6.96
N SER A 106 -0.32 32.74 7.04
CA SER A 106 0.98 32.37 6.46
C SER A 106 1.54 31.07 7.10
N LYS A 107 1.43 30.93 8.42
CA LYS A 107 1.82 29.71 9.14
C LYS A 107 1.01 28.49 8.69
N MET A 108 -0.30 28.65 8.51
CA MET A 108 -1.19 27.58 8.02
C MET A 108 -0.86 27.19 6.57
N GLU A 109 -0.71 28.16 5.67
CA GLU A 109 -0.35 27.93 4.27
C GLU A 109 0.99 27.17 4.16
N SER A 110 1.99 27.58 4.94
CA SER A 110 3.29 26.89 5.01
C SER A 110 3.14 25.46 5.52
N HIS A 111 2.33 25.24 6.56
CA HIS A 111 2.09 23.92 7.13
C HIS A 111 1.38 22.98 6.13
N ILE A 112 0.32 23.46 5.47
CA ILE A 112 -0.41 22.71 4.43
C ILE A 112 0.52 22.36 3.28
N SER A 113 1.35 23.31 2.81
CA SER A 113 2.34 23.06 1.76
C SER A 113 3.34 21.98 2.17
N HIS A 114 3.86 22.05 3.41
CA HIS A 114 4.81 21.07 3.92
C HIS A 114 4.19 19.67 4.05
N LEU A 115 2.97 19.57 4.59
CA LEU A 115 2.23 18.30 4.65
C LEU A 115 1.96 17.73 3.26
N SER A 116 1.50 18.56 2.32
CA SER A 116 1.22 18.17 0.93
C SER A 116 2.47 17.60 0.25
N GLN A 117 3.63 18.23 0.47
CA GLN A 117 4.91 17.77 -0.07
C GLN A 117 5.31 16.43 0.55
N ARG A 118 5.21 16.29 1.88
CA ARG A 118 5.52 15.02 2.57
C ARG A 118 4.62 13.88 2.11
N LEU A 119 3.31 14.12 1.99
CA LEU A 119 2.33 13.14 1.52
C LEU A 119 2.60 12.72 0.08
N SER A 120 2.94 13.66 -0.81
CA SER A 120 3.28 13.38 -2.20
C SER A 120 4.58 12.59 -2.34
N GLN A 121 5.60 12.90 -1.53
CA GLN A 121 6.84 12.13 -1.49
C GLN A 121 6.58 10.70 -1.01
N PHE A 122 5.86 10.55 0.10
CA PHE A 122 5.50 9.26 0.66
C PHE A 122 4.70 8.40 -0.33
N HIS A 123 3.73 9.01 -1.01
CA HIS A 123 2.98 8.35 -2.07
C HIS A 123 3.90 7.84 -3.19
N SER A 124 4.85 8.67 -3.63
CA SER A 124 5.81 8.32 -4.69
C SER A 124 6.73 7.17 -4.25
N ASP A 125 7.21 7.19 -3.00
CA ASP A 125 8.07 6.15 -2.44
C ASP A 125 7.34 4.80 -2.32
N ILE A 126 6.10 4.81 -1.82
CA ILE A 126 5.26 3.61 -1.77
C ILE A 126 5.00 3.09 -3.19
N LEU A 127 4.67 3.97 -4.13
CA LEU A 127 4.36 3.58 -5.49
C LEU A 127 5.58 2.93 -6.17
N ALA A 128 6.77 3.46 -5.96
CA ALA A 128 8.02 2.86 -6.45
C ALA A 128 8.25 1.48 -5.80
N SER A 129 8.19 1.40 -4.47
CA SER A 129 8.40 0.14 -3.74
C SER A 129 7.37 -0.94 -4.13
N LEU A 130 6.10 -0.56 -4.33
CA LEU A 130 5.06 -1.47 -4.78
C LEU A 130 5.31 -1.96 -6.21
N LYS A 131 5.76 -1.08 -7.12
CA LYS A 131 6.11 -1.46 -8.50
C LYS A 131 7.26 -2.46 -8.53
N ASP A 132 8.29 -2.25 -7.71
CA ASP A 132 9.41 -3.19 -7.58
C ASP A 132 8.94 -4.54 -7.05
N ARG A 133 8.11 -4.55 -6.00
CA ARG A 133 7.55 -5.79 -5.44
C ARG A 133 6.68 -6.55 -6.44
N ILE A 134 5.84 -5.83 -7.21
CA ILE A 134 5.03 -6.41 -8.29
C ILE A 134 5.94 -7.10 -9.31
N LYS A 135 7.04 -6.43 -9.72
CA LYS A 135 8.01 -6.99 -10.66
C LYS A 135 8.68 -8.25 -10.09
N ASP A 136 9.11 -8.22 -8.83
CA ASP A 136 9.73 -9.36 -8.16
C ASP A 136 8.79 -10.59 -8.11
N ILE A 137 7.51 -10.36 -7.81
CA ILE A 137 6.50 -11.43 -7.77
C ILE A 137 6.23 -11.96 -9.18
N GLN A 138 6.19 -11.10 -10.20
CA GLN A 138 6.03 -11.52 -11.60
C GLN A 138 7.21 -12.38 -12.06
N ASP A 139 8.43 -11.96 -11.76
CA ASP A 139 9.65 -12.70 -12.08
C ASP A 139 9.69 -14.05 -11.35
N ALA A 140 9.32 -14.07 -10.06
CA ALA A 140 9.22 -15.30 -9.28
C ALA A 140 8.15 -16.25 -9.84
N SER A 141 6.97 -15.74 -10.19
CA SER A 141 5.89 -16.52 -10.80
C SER A 141 6.31 -17.11 -12.16
N SER A 142 7.01 -16.33 -12.97
CA SER A 142 7.54 -16.79 -14.27
C SER A 142 8.59 -17.88 -14.10
N ARG A 143 9.50 -17.73 -13.12
CA ARG A 143 10.49 -18.77 -12.76
C ARG A 143 9.81 -20.06 -12.29
N LEU A 144 8.81 -19.95 -11.40
CA LEU A 144 8.05 -21.12 -10.91
C LEU A 144 7.36 -21.85 -12.07
N LYS A 145 6.67 -21.12 -12.96
CA LYS A 145 6.01 -21.70 -14.13
C LYS A 145 6.99 -22.42 -15.05
N ALA A 146 8.18 -21.85 -15.28
CA ALA A 146 9.23 -22.49 -16.07
C ALA A 146 9.76 -23.78 -15.40
N GLN A 147 9.92 -23.79 -14.07
CA GLN A 147 10.35 -24.98 -13.33
C GLN A 147 9.28 -26.08 -13.33
N ILE A 148 8.00 -25.71 -13.16
CA ILE A 148 6.88 -26.65 -13.31
C ILE A 148 6.93 -27.31 -14.69
N GLY A 149 7.15 -26.54 -15.75
CA GLY A 149 7.33 -27.08 -17.11
C GLY A 149 8.43 -28.12 -17.20
N LYS A 150 9.62 -27.83 -16.65
CA LYS A 150 10.74 -28.78 -16.60
C LYS A 150 10.40 -30.07 -15.84
N ILE A 151 9.68 -29.96 -14.71
CA ILE A 151 9.26 -31.15 -13.96
C ILE A 151 8.27 -31.97 -14.77
N VAL A 152 7.33 -31.35 -15.48
CA VAL A 152 6.39 -32.06 -16.36
C VAL A 152 7.12 -32.80 -17.48
N ASP A 153 8.11 -32.18 -18.10
CA ASP A 153 8.95 -32.83 -19.12
C ASP A 153 9.71 -34.03 -18.54
N GLU A 154 10.30 -33.88 -17.35
CA GLU A 154 11.01 -34.96 -16.66
C GLU A 154 10.07 -36.10 -16.25
N MET A 155 8.85 -35.78 -15.80
CA MET A 155 7.83 -36.79 -15.51
C MET A 155 7.47 -37.60 -16.76
N SER A 156 7.35 -36.96 -17.92
CA SER A 156 7.11 -37.63 -19.21
C SER A 156 8.28 -38.57 -19.57
N ASN A 157 9.52 -38.13 -19.39
CA ASN A 157 10.72 -38.94 -19.63
C ASN A 157 10.75 -40.17 -18.71
N VAL A 158 10.49 -39.99 -17.41
CA VAL A 158 10.45 -41.08 -16.43
C VAL A 158 9.31 -42.06 -16.74
N GLU A 159 8.16 -41.57 -17.20
CA GLU A 159 7.04 -42.42 -17.59
C GLU A 159 7.38 -43.27 -18.83
N ALA A 160 8.01 -42.67 -19.84
CA ALA A 160 8.49 -43.38 -21.02
C ALA A 160 9.54 -44.45 -20.64
N LEU A 161 10.50 -44.10 -19.78
CA LEU A 161 11.50 -45.04 -19.26
C LEU A 161 10.85 -46.21 -18.52
N ARG A 162 9.89 -45.93 -17.62
CA ARG A 162 9.17 -46.98 -16.88
C ARG A 162 8.40 -47.92 -17.81
N ARG A 163 7.85 -47.39 -18.91
CA ARG A 163 7.17 -48.20 -19.94
C ARG A 163 8.16 -49.15 -20.62
N GLY A 164 9.29 -48.63 -21.11
CA GLY A 164 10.32 -49.45 -21.74
C GLY A 164 10.93 -50.49 -20.79
N LEU A 165 11.09 -50.15 -19.50
CA LEU A 165 11.54 -51.12 -18.49
C LEU A 165 10.53 -52.26 -18.28
N ARG A 166 9.22 -51.97 -18.31
CA ARG A 166 8.16 -53.00 -18.21
C ARG A 166 8.15 -53.92 -19.43
N GLU A 167 8.29 -53.36 -20.62
CA GLU A 167 8.38 -54.12 -21.88
C GLU A 167 9.60 -55.04 -21.88
N SER A 168 10.79 -54.49 -21.60
CA SER A 168 12.03 -55.28 -21.51
C SER A 168 11.99 -56.36 -20.43
N ARG A 169 11.30 -56.09 -19.30
CA ARG A 169 11.06 -57.09 -18.25
C ARG A 169 10.18 -58.22 -18.77
N SER A 170 9.08 -57.91 -19.47
CA SER A 170 8.20 -58.91 -20.08
C SER A 170 8.95 -59.80 -21.06
N GLU A 171 9.72 -59.22 -21.97
CA GLU A 171 10.52 -59.95 -22.96
C GLU A 171 11.57 -60.87 -22.31
N THR A 172 12.23 -60.38 -21.25
CA THR A 172 13.21 -61.16 -20.49
C THR A 172 12.53 -62.31 -19.73
N GLU A 173 11.33 -62.08 -19.20
CA GLU A 173 10.53 -63.09 -18.49
C GLU A 173 10.04 -64.17 -19.44
N GLU A 174 9.57 -63.81 -20.63
CA GLU A 174 9.21 -64.74 -21.71
C GLU A 174 10.42 -65.59 -22.14
N SER A 175 11.58 -64.96 -22.35
CA SER A 175 12.83 -65.65 -22.71
C SER A 175 13.26 -66.63 -21.61
N LEU A 176 13.18 -66.22 -20.34
CA LEU A 176 13.46 -67.09 -19.20
C LEU A 176 12.51 -68.29 -19.16
N ASN A 177 11.20 -68.07 -19.39
CA ASN A 177 10.20 -69.14 -19.40
C ASN A 177 10.46 -70.17 -20.52
N VAL A 178 10.89 -69.73 -21.70
CA VAL A 178 11.29 -70.62 -22.79
C VAL A 178 12.51 -71.46 -22.38
N SER A 179 13.55 -70.83 -21.82
CA SER A 179 14.74 -71.58 -21.38
C SER A 179 14.43 -72.53 -20.22
N LEU A 180 13.59 -72.14 -19.25
CA LEU A 180 13.13 -73.04 -18.18
C LEU A 180 12.31 -74.22 -18.73
N SER A 181 11.45 -73.98 -19.71
CA SER A 181 10.65 -75.03 -20.37
C SER A 181 11.54 -76.04 -21.11
N ARG A 182 12.52 -75.54 -21.89
CA ARG A 182 13.54 -76.38 -22.54
C ARG A 182 14.34 -77.21 -21.53
N LEU A 183 14.68 -76.62 -20.38
CA LEU A 183 15.38 -77.32 -19.30
C LEU A 183 14.51 -78.41 -18.66
N ALA A 184 13.21 -78.17 -18.53
CA ALA A 184 12.25 -79.15 -18.03
C ALA A 184 12.10 -80.34 -19.00
N GLU A 185 12.00 -80.10 -20.31
CA GLU A 185 11.98 -81.18 -21.32
C GLU A 185 13.30 -81.97 -21.34
N SER A 186 14.46 -81.31 -21.17
CA SER A 186 15.76 -81.99 -21.07
C SER A 186 15.82 -82.99 -19.90
N LYS A 187 15.08 -82.76 -18.81
CA LYS A 187 15.00 -83.68 -17.66
C LYS A 187 14.18 -84.94 -17.94
N ARG A 188 13.44 -85.01 -19.04
CA ARG A 188 12.62 -86.17 -19.42
C ARG A 188 13.36 -87.21 -20.26
N ARG A 189 14.64 -86.97 -20.60
CA ARG A 189 15.45 -87.94 -21.36
C ARG A 189 15.57 -89.25 -20.57
N PRO A 190 15.37 -90.42 -21.20
CA PRO A 190 15.37 -91.71 -20.50
C PRO A 190 16.78 -92.26 -20.25
N GLY A 191 16.98 -92.91 -19.10
CA GLY A 191 18.19 -93.71 -18.82
C GLY A 191 19.50 -92.92 -18.95
N GLN A 192 20.44 -93.48 -19.73
CA GLN A 192 21.78 -92.88 -19.94
C GLN A 192 21.76 -91.65 -20.86
N GLU A 193 20.67 -91.42 -21.61
CA GLU A 193 20.47 -90.21 -22.43
C GLU A 193 20.19 -88.97 -21.57
N LEU A 194 19.91 -89.13 -20.26
CA LEU A 194 19.90 -88.04 -19.28
C LEU A 194 21.32 -87.57 -18.98
N CYS A 195 22.00 -87.11 -20.02
CA CYS A 195 23.37 -86.64 -19.97
C CYS A 195 23.43 -85.18 -19.54
N PHE A 196 24.47 -84.83 -18.76
CA PHE A 196 24.80 -83.45 -18.43
C PHE A 196 25.71 -82.85 -19.53
N ASP A 197 25.13 -82.75 -20.72
CA ASP A 197 25.81 -82.33 -21.94
C ASP A 197 26.05 -80.81 -22.01
N HIS A 198 26.80 -80.39 -23.03
CA HIS A 198 27.13 -78.98 -23.23
C HIS A 198 25.87 -78.11 -23.47
N PRO A 199 24.89 -78.50 -24.31
CA PRO A 199 23.64 -77.75 -24.44
C PRO A 199 22.93 -77.51 -23.11
N ARG A 200 22.82 -78.53 -22.25
CA ARG A 200 22.20 -78.37 -20.92
C ARG A 200 22.96 -77.38 -20.04
N LYS A 201 24.29 -77.42 -20.01
CA LYS A 201 25.12 -76.47 -19.25
C LYS A 201 24.89 -75.03 -19.70
N MET A 202 24.87 -74.79 -21.02
CA MET A 202 24.61 -73.45 -21.58
C MET A 202 23.22 -72.95 -21.20
N LEU A 203 22.22 -73.82 -21.21
CA LEU A 203 20.84 -73.47 -20.88
C LEU A 203 20.66 -73.17 -19.38
N GLU A 204 21.35 -73.90 -18.49
CA GLU A 204 21.44 -73.57 -17.06
C GLU A 204 22.15 -72.23 -16.81
N GLN A 205 23.13 -71.88 -17.63
CA GLN A 205 23.79 -70.57 -17.55
C GLN A 205 22.87 -69.44 -18.04
N GLU A 206 22.21 -69.62 -19.19
CA GLU A 206 21.28 -68.65 -19.77
C GLU A 206 20.12 -68.34 -18.80
N THR A 207 19.51 -69.37 -18.19
CA THR A 207 18.44 -69.17 -17.19
C THR A 207 18.93 -68.38 -15.97
N LYS A 208 20.15 -68.63 -15.49
CA LYS A 208 20.76 -67.82 -14.41
C LYS A 208 21.03 -66.38 -14.86
N GLU A 209 21.47 -66.17 -16.09
CA GLU A 209 21.72 -64.84 -16.66
C GLU A 209 20.43 -64.04 -16.83
N ALA A 210 19.40 -64.63 -17.41
CA ALA A 210 18.08 -64.04 -17.56
C ALA A 210 17.44 -63.72 -16.19
N GLY A 211 17.57 -64.62 -15.21
CA GLY A 211 17.13 -64.36 -13.83
C GLY A 211 17.85 -63.17 -13.18
N ARG A 212 19.17 -63.04 -13.37
CA ARG A 212 19.91 -61.84 -12.93
C ARG A 212 19.47 -60.59 -13.68
N GLY A 213 19.12 -60.71 -14.96
CA GLY A 213 18.55 -59.64 -15.78
C GLY A 213 17.23 -59.12 -15.22
N LEU A 214 16.29 -60.02 -14.91
CA LEU A 214 15.01 -59.68 -14.29
C LEU A 214 15.20 -58.95 -12.96
N ALA A 215 16.06 -59.46 -12.06
CA ALA A 215 16.33 -58.80 -10.79
C ALA A 215 16.86 -57.36 -10.98
N LYS A 216 17.70 -57.12 -11.98
CA LYS A 216 18.18 -55.76 -12.31
C LYS A 216 17.06 -54.88 -12.86
N LEU A 217 16.18 -55.41 -13.71
CA LEU A 217 15.03 -54.69 -14.26
C LEU A 217 14.02 -54.35 -13.17
N ASP A 218 13.78 -55.23 -12.20
CA ASP A 218 12.92 -54.98 -11.04
C ASP A 218 13.45 -53.83 -10.19
N ILE A 219 14.75 -53.84 -9.86
CA ILE A 219 15.40 -52.75 -9.11
C ILE A 219 15.25 -51.42 -9.85
N ARG A 220 15.48 -51.39 -11.17
CA ARG A 220 15.34 -50.17 -11.98
C ARG A 220 13.90 -49.69 -12.09
N THR A 221 12.94 -50.62 -12.18
CA THR A 221 11.52 -50.29 -12.24
C THR A 221 11.05 -49.64 -10.94
N GLU A 222 11.49 -50.18 -9.80
CA GLU A 222 11.19 -49.61 -8.48
C GLU A 222 11.86 -48.25 -8.28
N ALA A 223 13.12 -48.09 -8.73
CA ALA A 223 13.79 -46.80 -8.73
C ALA A 223 13.04 -45.75 -9.59
N GLY A 224 12.57 -46.13 -10.78
CA GLY A 224 11.77 -45.26 -11.64
C GLY A 224 10.42 -44.89 -11.02
N LYS A 225 9.77 -45.81 -10.30
CA LYS A 225 8.54 -45.52 -9.55
C LYS A 225 8.78 -44.48 -8.45
N LYS A 226 9.83 -44.65 -7.65
CA LYS A 226 10.22 -43.70 -6.60
C LYS A 226 10.57 -42.33 -7.17
N ALA A 227 11.29 -42.28 -8.29
CA ALA A 227 11.60 -41.03 -8.97
C ALA A 227 10.33 -40.29 -9.43
N TRP A 228 9.35 -41.01 -9.99
CA TRP A 228 8.07 -40.44 -10.40
C TRP A 228 7.25 -39.90 -9.21
N GLU A 229 7.22 -40.63 -8.09
CA GLU A 229 6.55 -40.18 -6.86
C GLU A 229 7.21 -38.90 -6.32
N ALA A 230 8.54 -38.84 -6.29
CA ALA A 230 9.29 -37.65 -5.88
C ALA A 230 9.00 -36.43 -6.79
N LEU A 231 8.98 -36.62 -8.11
CA LEU A 231 8.63 -35.57 -9.07
C LEU A 231 7.19 -35.08 -8.88
N THR A 232 6.27 -35.98 -8.58
CA THR A 232 4.86 -35.63 -8.33
C THR A 232 4.72 -34.73 -7.09
N VAL A 233 5.43 -35.06 -6.01
CA VAL A 233 5.45 -34.23 -4.79
C VAL A 233 6.10 -32.87 -5.07
N ALA A 234 7.24 -32.85 -5.76
CA ALA A 234 7.93 -31.61 -6.11
C ALA A 234 7.07 -30.70 -7.00
N ARG A 235 6.36 -31.27 -7.97
CA ARG A 235 5.41 -30.54 -8.81
C ARG A 235 4.30 -29.88 -7.99
N ALA A 236 3.67 -30.64 -7.10
CA ALA A 236 2.58 -30.13 -6.26
C ALA A 236 3.05 -28.97 -5.36
N GLN A 237 4.26 -29.03 -4.82
CA GLN A 237 4.86 -27.94 -4.04
C GLN A 237 5.07 -26.68 -4.88
N LEU A 238 5.66 -26.80 -6.07
CA LEU A 238 5.87 -25.65 -6.96
C LEU A 238 4.55 -25.04 -7.45
N GLU A 239 3.55 -25.87 -7.73
CA GLU A 239 2.21 -25.41 -8.12
C GLU A 239 1.54 -24.62 -6.97
N ALA A 240 1.63 -25.10 -5.73
CA ALA A 240 1.10 -24.39 -4.56
C ALA A 240 1.78 -23.03 -4.35
N ASP A 241 3.11 -22.98 -4.49
CA ASP A 241 3.87 -21.73 -4.43
C ASP A 241 3.48 -20.78 -5.56
N TRP A 242 3.31 -21.30 -6.78
CA TRP A 242 2.91 -20.52 -7.94
C TRP A 242 1.50 -19.92 -7.78
N VAL A 243 0.55 -20.68 -7.25
CA VAL A 243 -0.81 -20.18 -6.93
C VAL A 243 -0.73 -19.07 -5.88
N THR A 244 0.10 -19.25 -4.85
CA THR A 244 0.30 -18.23 -3.81
C THR A 244 0.88 -16.94 -4.38
N LYS A 245 1.91 -17.03 -5.24
CA LYS A 245 2.50 -15.86 -5.91
C LYS A 245 1.51 -15.19 -6.87
N THR A 246 0.69 -15.96 -7.57
CA THR A 246 -0.34 -15.43 -8.47
C THR A 246 -1.42 -14.68 -7.70
N ARG A 247 -1.86 -15.20 -6.54
CA ARG A 247 -2.79 -14.51 -5.65
C ARG A 247 -2.19 -13.22 -5.08
N ALA A 248 -0.94 -13.27 -4.63
CA ALA A 248 -0.23 -12.07 -4.14
C ALA A 248 -0.15 -11.01 -5.25
N LEU A 249 0.24 -11.39 -6.47
CA LEU A 249 0.29 -10.49 -7.61
C LEU A 249 -1.07 -9.84 -7.90
N HIS A 250 -2.16 -10.60 -7.79
CA HIS A 250 -3.49 -10.07 -7.99
C HIS A 250 -3.82 -8.98 -6.96
N VAL A 251 -3.56 -9.24 -5.67
CA VAL A 251 -3.77 -8.25 -4.59
C VAL A 251 -2.95 -6.99 -4.84
N GLU A 252 -1.66 -7.13 -5.15
CA GLU A 252 -0.78 -5.98 -5.33
C GLU A 252 -1.14 -5.14 -6.55
N LYS A 253 -1.41 -5.79 -7.68
CA LYS A 253 -1.67 -5.13 -8.96
C LYS A 253 -3.08 -4.55 -9.05
N HIS A 254 -4.09 -5.26 -8.55
CA HIS A 254 -5.49 -4.87 -8.75
C HIS A 254 -6.11 -4.18 -7.54
N LEU A 255 -5.63 -4.43 -6.32
CA LEU A 255 -6.17 -3.79 -5.12
C LEU A 255 -5.25 -2.64 -4.69
N ALA A 256 -3.99 -2.93 -4.37
CA ALA A 256 -3.09 -1.93 -3.79
C ALA A 256 -2.73 -0.81 -4.79
N LEU A 257 -2.35 -1.16 -6.02
CA LEU A 257 -2.01 -0.16 -7.03
C LEU A 257 -3.22 0.70 -7.44
N HIS A 258 -4.43 0.12 -7.43
CA HIS A 258 -5.65 0.85 -7.72
C HIS A 258 -5.94 1.93 -6.67
N VAL A 259 -5.81 1.59 -5.38
CA VAL A 259 -5.94 2.55 -4.27
C VAL A 259 -4.90 3.67 -4.40
N LEU A 260 -3.66 3.33 -4.73
CA LEU A 260 -2.61 4.33 -4.92
C LEU A 260 -2.90 5.25 -6.12
N HIS A 261 -3.42 4.75 -7.23
CA HIS A 261 -3.77 5.60 -8.37
C HIS A 261 -4.93 6.57 -8.08
N ALA A 262 -5.76 6.29 -7.08
CA ALA A 262 -6.80 7.19 -6.62
C ALA A 262 -6.28 8.28 -5.65
N PHE A 263 -4.97 8.29 -5.34
CA PHE A 263 -4.38 9.29 -4.45
C PHE A 263 -4.50 10.70 -5.04
N PRO A 264 -4.84 11.72 -4.23
CA PRO A 264 -5.02 13.08 -4.72
C PRO A 264 -3.75 13.65 -5.35
N SER A 265 -3.93 14.46 -6.39
CA SER A 265 -2.84 15.25 -6.96
C SER A 265 -2.33 16.28 -5.96
N PHE A 266 -1.09 16.74 -6.14
CA PHE A 266 -0.49 17.78 -5.30
C PHE A 266 -1.35 19.06 -5.22
N SER A 267 -1.99 19.43 -6.33
CA SER A 267 -2.92 20.58 -6.37
C SER A 267 -4.13 20.38 -5.45
N GLN A 268 -4.71 19.18 -5.44
CA GLN A 268 -5.83 18.83 -4.58
C GLN A 268 -5.42 18.80 -3.10
N LEU A 269 -4.19 18.36 -2.79
CA LEU A 269 -3.66 18.36 -1.41
C LEU A 269 -3.49 19.80 -0.86
N LEU A 270 -3.15 20.75 -1.73
CA LEU A 270 -3.11 22.18 -1.38
C LEU A 270 -4.50 22.81 -1.21
N GLY A 271 -5.58 22.07 -1.47
CA GLY A 271 -6.96 22.56 -1.37
C GLY A 271 -7.42 23.35 -2.60
N HIS A 272 -6.67 23.33 -3.71
CA HIS A 272 -7.15 23.90 -4.97
C HIS A 272 -8.16 22.93 -5.59
N VAL A 273 -9.42 23.37 -5.65
CA VAL A 273 -10.48 22.64 -6.35
C VAL A 273 -10.19 22.71 -7.85
N SER A 274 -10.18 21.54 -8.50
CA SER A 274 -9.98 21.39 -9.95
C SER A 274 -11.17 21.90 -10.75
#